data_AF-A0A226DQZ5-F1
#
_entry.id   AF-A0A226DQZ5-F1
#
_cell.length_a   1.000
_cell.length_b   1.000
_cell.length_c   1.000
_cell.angle_alpha   90.00
_cell.angle_beta   90.00
_cell.angle_gamma   90.00
#
_symmetry.space_group_name_H-M   'P 1'
#
loop_
_entity.id
_entity.type
_entity.pdbx_description
1 polymer ?
#
loop_
_entity_poly.entity_id
_entity_poly.type
_entity_poly.pdbx_seq_one_letter_code
_entity_poly.pdbx_strand_id
1 'polypeptide(L)'
;MGEPVNIIKYAKVLIEDKDFLNNWEQVSDALGIPARDLYSMNNKVINCNATMYDVAKWMLESWLGRKSGEIATVENLIQILERENLPSAADLLRDFSKRNDANQDLDQVENEGDP
;
A
#
# COMPACT_ATOMS: atom_id res chain seq x y z
N MET A 1 -7.82 -7.04 15.23
CA MET A 1 -7.83 -5.68 14.65
C MET A 1 -6.72 -5.67 13.62
N GLY A 2 -6.99 -5.39 12.35
CA GLY A 2 -5.97 -5.39 11.30
C GLY A 2 -5.05 -4.16 11.39
N GLU A 3 -3.81 -4.28 10.93
CA GLU A 3 -2.82 -3.19 10.93
C GLU A 3 -3.32 -2.02 10.05
N PRO A 4 -3.30 -0.77 10.54
CA PRO A 4 -3.62 0.39 9.73
C PRO A 4 -2.56 0.60 8.63
N VAL A 5 -2.99 0.97 7.43
CA VAL A 5 -2.05 1.17 6.32
C VAL A 5 -1.19 2.42 6.55
N ASN A 6 0.12 2.21 6.73
CA ASN A 6 1.11 3.28 6.71
C ASN A 6 1.45 3.66 5.26
N ILE A 7 0.75 4.66 4.73
CA ILE A 7 0.85 5.14 3.34
C ILE A 7 2.30 5.21 2.84
N ILE A 8 3.22 5.80 3.62
CA ILE A 8 4.60 6.02 3.18
C ILE A 8 5.36 4.70 3.02
N LYS A 9 5.24 3.80 4.00
CA LYS A 9 5.93 2.50 3.99
C LYS A 9 5.35 1.61 2.89
N TYR A 10 4.04 1.48 2.84
CA TYR A 10 3.35 0.61 1.89
C TYR A 10 3.46 1.09 0.44
N ALA A 11 3.46 2.42 0.19
CA ALA A 11 3.73 2.95 -1.14
C ALA A 11 5.13 2.58 -1.65
N LYS A 12 6.15 2.56 -0.78
CA LYS A 12 7.51 2.15 -1.17
C LYS A 12 7.59 0.68 -1.58
N VAL A 13 6.91 -0.20 -0.86
CA VAL A 13 6.89 -1.64 -1.18
C VAL A 13 6.14 -1.88 -2.49
N LEU A 14 5.01 -1.20 -2.71
CA LEU A 14 4.21 -1.35 -3.93
C LEU A 14 4.98 -0.98 -5.19
N ILE A 15 5.82 0.06 -5.15
CA ILE A 15 6.62 0.45 -6.32
C ILE A 15 7.80 -0.48 -6.61
N GLU A 16 8.13 -1.42 -5.72
CA GLU A 16 9.12 -2.46 -6.01
C GLU A 16 8.55 -3.55 -6.94
N ASP A 17 7.23 -3.70 -6.97
CA ASP A 17 6.53 -4.69 -7.78
C ASP A 17 6.19 -4.17 -9.18
N LYS A 18 6.78 -4.81 -10.20
CA LYS A 18 6.57 -4.40 -11.60
C LYS A 18 5.15 -4.67 -12.08
N ASP A 19 4.49 -5.72 -11.59
CA ASP A 19 3.12 -6.04 -11.98
C ASP A 19 2.13 -4.99 -11.45
N PHE A 20 2.31 -4.55 -10.20
CA PHE A 20 1.58 -3.40 -9.66
C PHE A 20 1.83 -2.14 -10.49
N LEU A 21 3.08 -1.83 -10.82
CA LEU A 21 3.41 -0.66 -11.64
C LEU A 21 2.80 -0.69 -13.05
N ASN A 22 2.54 -1.87 -13.62
CA ASN A 22 1.89 -1.99 -14.92
C ASN A 22 0.35 -1.96 -14.82
N ASN A 23 -0.22 -2.32 -13.66
CA ASN A 23 -1.66 -2.47 -13.47
C ASN A 23 -2.25 -1.48 -12.44
N TRP A 24 -1.51 -0.44 -12.05
CA TRP A 24 -1.94 0.53 -11.02
C TRP A 24 -3.26 1.23 -11.34
N GLU A 25 -3.58 1.44 -12.63
CA GLU A 25 -4.87 2.02 -13.06
C GLU A 25 -6.04 1.09 -12.69
N GLN A 26 -5.88 -0.21 -12.89
CA GLN A 26 -6.87 -1.23 -12.51
C GLN A 26 -7.02 -1.29 -10.99
N VAL A 27 -5.91 -1.29 -10.25
CA VAL A 27 -5.94 -1.29 -8.77
C VAL A 27 -6.64 -0.04 -8.25
N SER A 28 -6.44 1.12 -8.89
CA SER A 28 -7.10 2.35 -8.51
C SER A 28 -8.62 2.27 -8.65
N ASP A 29 -9.11 1.66 -9.73
CA ASP A 29 -10.53 1.40 -9.94
C ASP A 29 -11.10 0.47 -8.86
N ALA A 30 -10.39 -0.61 -8.55
CA ALA A 30 -10.76 -1.56 -7.49
C ALA A 30 -10.78 -0.93 -6.08
N LEU A 31 -9.93 0.08 -5.83
CA LEU A 31 -9.95 0.90 -4.62
C LEU A 31 -11.11 1.91 -4.58
N GLY A 32 -11.94 1.97 -5.62
CA GLY A 32 -13.06 2.89 -5.76
C GLY A 32 -12.62 4.33 -6.05
N ILE A 33 -11.47 4.52 -6.69
CA ILE A 33 -10.99 5.84 -7.09
C ILE A 33 -11.69 6.24 -8.40
N PRO A 34 -12.44 7.37 -8.43
CA PRO A 34 -13.19 7.77 -9.60
C PRO A 34 -12.23 8.13 -10.75
N ALA A 35 -12.65 7.80 -11.97
CA ALA A 35 -11.87 8.03 -13.18
C ALA A 35 -11.39 9.48 -13.37
N ARG A 36 -12.12 10.48 -12.84
CA ARG A 36 -11.72 11.90 -12.88
C ARG A 36 -10.42 12.15 -12.12
N ASP A 37 -10.30 11.57 -10.94
CA ASP A 37 -9.13 11.67 -10.08
C ASP A 37 -7.93 10.94 -10.72
N LEU A 38 -8.20 9.76 -11.29
CA LEU A 38 -7.21 8.99 -12.07
C LEU A 38 -6.67 9.76 -13.26
N TYR A 39 -7.54 10.37 -14.06
CA TYR A 39 -7.15 11.18 -15.23
C TYR A 39 -6.24 12.35 -14.84
N SER A 40 -6.57 13.04 -13.75
CA SER A 40 -5.75 14.14 -13.22
C SER A 40 -4.36 13.67 -12.84
N MET A 41 -4.28 12.50 -12.19
CA MET A 41 -3.00 11.93 -11.77
C MET A 41 -2.18 11.40 -12.93
N ASN A 42 -2.79 10.68 -13.87
CA ASN A 42 -2.13 10.17 -15.07
C ASN A 42 -1.54 11.32 -15.90
N ASN A 43 -2.28 12.43 -16.04
CA ASN A 43 -1.76 13.63 -16.71
C ASN A 43 -0.53 14.22 -15.99
N LYS A 44 -0.41 14.12 -14.65
CA LYS A 44 0.80 14.54 -13.93
C LYS A 44 1.99 13.62 -14.18
N VAL A 45 1.75 12.31 -14.26
CA VAL A 45 2.78 11.30 -14.56
C VAL A 45 3.32 11.48 -15.99
N ILE A 46 2.43 11.62 -16.97
CA ILE A 46 2.79 11.81 -18.39
C ILE A 46 3.61 13.10 -18.58
N ASN A 47 3.28 14.16 -17.84
CA ASN A 47 4.02 15.42 -17.87
C ASN A 47 5.33 15.37 -17.04
N CYS A 48 5.79 14.19 -16.60
CA CYS A 48 6.95 13.98 -15.73
C CYS A 48 6.94 14.79 -14.43
N ASN A 49 5.76 15.21 -13.98
CA ASN A 49 5.57 16.01 -12.76
C ASN A 49 5.24 15.13 -11.54
N ALA A 50 5.15 13.81 -11.70
CA ALA A 50 4.89 12.85 -10.65
C ALA A 50 5.63 11.53 -10.92
N THR A 51 6.12 10.89 -9.86
CA THR A 51 6.74 9.56 -9.91
C THR A 51 5.72 8.47 -9.59
N MET A 52 6.05 7.20 -9.88
CA MET A 52 5.19 6.08 -9.47
C MET A 52 5.03 5.99 -7.95
N TYR A 53 6.01 6.50 -7.18
CA TYR A 53 5.87 6.66 -5.74
C TYR A 53 4.75 7.65 -5.39
N ASP A 54 4.68 8.79 -6.08
CA ASP A 54 3.60 9.77 -5.88
C ASP A 54 2.23 9.19 -6.26
N VAL A 55 2.18 8.37 -7.31
CA VAL A 55 0.97 7.63 -7.71
C VAL A 55 0.53 6.67 -6.62
N ALA A 56 1.40 5.77 -6.18
CA ALA A 56 1.09 4.80 -5.13
C ALA A 56 0.68 5.49 -3.81
N LYS A 57 1.41 6.54 -3.41
CA LYS A 57 1.09 7.35 -2.23
C LYS A 57 -0.32 7.96 -2.33
N TRP A 58 -0.61 8.62 -3.44
CA TRP A 58 -1.90 9.28 -3.68
C TRP A 58 -3.07 8.30 -3.77
N MET A 59 -2.86 7.13 -4.38
CA MET A 59 -3.87 6.07 -4.43
C MET A 59 -4.26 5.63 -3.02
N LEU A 60 -3.27 5.35 -2.16
CA LEU A 60 -3.50 4.98 -0.77
C LEU A 60 -4.18 6.12 0.00
N GLU A 61 -3.70 7.36 -0.12
CA GLU A 61 -4.33 8.54 0.51
C GLU A 61 -5.80 8.71 0.09
N SER A 62 -6.09 8.55 -1.19
CA SER A 62 -7.44 8.64 -1.75
C SER A 62 -8.34 7.52 -1.23
N TRP A 63 -7.82 6.31 -1.14
CA TRP A 63 -8.54 5.16 -0.60
C TRP A 63 -8.84 5.32 0.90
N LEU A 64 -7.84 5.71 1.70
CA LEU A 64 -8.03 6.01 3.13
C LEU A 64 -9.04 7.14 3.36
N GLY A 65 -8.95 8.21 2.58
CA GLY A 65 -9.84 9.37 2.70
C GLY A 65 -11.31 9.06 2.34
N ARG A 66 -11.56 8.02 1.53
CA ARG A 66 -12.91 7.62 1.10
C ARG A 66 -13.57 6.59 2.00
N LYS A 67 -12.80 5.81 2.77
CA LYS A 67 -13.33 4.89 3.79
C LYS A 67 -13.83 5.69 5.01
N SER A 68 -14.90 6.46 4.81
CA SER A 68 -15.57 7.23 5.86
C SER A 68 -16.41 6.31 6.75
N GLY A 69 -15.75 5.50 7.58
CA GLY A 69 -16.39 4.64 8.58
C GLY A 69 -15.77 3.25 8.78
N GLU A 70 -14.94 2.78 7.84
CA GLU A 70 -14.25 1.49 7.94
C GLU A 70 -12.74 1.70 8.02
N ILE A 71 -12.06 0.95 8.89
CA ILE A 71 -10.60 1.03 8.98
C ILE A 71 -10.01 0.43 7.70
N ALA A 72 -9.34 1.26 6.91
CA ALA A 72 -8.51 0.83 5.80
C ALA A 72 -7.27 0.10 6.35
N THR A 73 -7.32 -1.23 6.36
CA THR A 73 -6.27 -2.11 6.88
C THR A 73 -5.42 -2.69 5.77
N VAL A 74 -4.21 -3.12 6.12
CA VAL A 74 -3.29 -3.80 5.18
C VAL A 74 -3.93 -5.06 4.61
N GLU A 75 -4.67 -5.82 5.43
CA GLU A 75 -5.42 -6.99 4.96
C GLU A 75 -6.43 -6.66 3.87
N ASN A 76 -7.14 -5.52 3.99
CA ASN A 76 -8.08 -5.09 2.95
C ASN A 76 -7.35 -4.76 1.65
N LEU A 77 -6.17 -4.13 1.74
CA LEU A 77 -5.35 -3.82 0.58
C LEU A 77 -4.83 -5.10 -0.10
N ILE A 78 -4.34 -6.07 0.68
CA ILE A 78 -3.90 -7.38 0.17
C ILE A 78 -5.04 -8.09 -0.56
N GLN A 79 -6.24 -8.15 0.04
CA GLN A 79 -7.39 -8.79 -0.60
C GLN A 79 -7.79 -8.13 -1.92
N ILE A 80 -7.66 -6.80 -2.03
CA ILE A 80 -7.94 -6.08 -3.28
C ILE A 80 -6.91 -6.47 -4.34
N LEU A 81 -5.62 -6.50 -4.00
CA LEU A 81 -4.57 -6.91 -4.93
C LEU A 81 -4.74 -8.37 -5.40
N GLU A 82 -5.13 -9.28 -4.50
CA GLU A 82 -5.43 -10.67 -4.86
C GLU A 82 -6.61 -10.78 -5.82
N ARG A 83 -7.67 -9.98 -5.62
CA ARG A 83 -8.84 -9.93 -6.53
C ARG A 83 -8.50 -9.39 -7.91
N GLU A 84 -7.61 -8.40 -7.96
CA GLU A 84 -7.11 -7.84 -9.22
C GLU A 84 -6.02 -8.70 -9.88
N ASN A 85 -5.82 -9.94 -9.41
CA ASN A 85 -4.84 -10.88 -9.96
C ASN A 85 -3.39 -10.34 -9.88
N LEU A 86 -3.07 -9.66 -8.78
CA LEU A 86 -1.72 -9.17 -8.44
C LEU A 86 -1.17 -9.89 -7.20
N PRO A 87 -0.98 -11.22 -7.27
CA PRO A 87 -0.51 -12.01 -6.12
C PRO A 87 0.91 -11.62 -5.69
N SER A 88 1.78 -11.20 -6.61
CA SER A 88 3.15 -10.75 -6.31
C SER A 88 3.16 -9.52 -5.40
N ALA A 89 2.37 -8.50 -5.74
CA ALA A 89 2.21 -7.30 -4.93
C ALA A 89 1.57 -7.62 -3.57
N ALA A 90 0.55 -8.49 -3.56
CA ALA A 90 -0.10 -8.95 -2.33
C ALA A 90 0.88 -9.67 -1.39
N ASP A 91 1.72 -10.55 -1.92
CA ASP A 91 2.72 -11.30 -1.15
C ASP A 91 3.82 -10.37 -0.59
N LEU A 92 4.29 -9.40 -1.39
CA LEU A 92 5.24 -8.38 -0.94
C LEU A 92 4.68 -7.56 0.24
N LEU A 93 3.43 -7.12 0.15
CA LEU A 93 2.79 -6.41 1.25
C LEU A 93 2.64 -7.29 2.50
N ARG A 94 2.31 -8.57 2.30
CA ARG A 94 2.13 -9.53 3.39
C ARG A 94 3.44 -9.83 4.11
N ASP A 95 4.52 -10.05 3.36
CA ASP A 95 5.86 -10.27 3.90
C ASP A 95 6.36 -9.01 4.62
N PHE A 96 6.16 -7.83 4.02
CA PHE A 96 6.50 -6.57 4.67
C PHE A 96 5.75 -6.34 5.98
N SER A 97 4.43 -6.57 5.99
CA SER A 97 3.60 -6.43 7.20
C SER A 97 4.06 -7.38 8.31
N LYS A 98 4.32 -8.65 7.99
CA LYS A 98 4.89 -9.62 8.95
C LYS A 98 6.23 -9.19 9.52
N ARG A 99 7.13 -8.65 8.69
CA ARG A 99 8.45 -8.15 9.14
C ARG A 99 8.33 -6.88 9.98
N ASN A 100 7.39 -6.00 9.64
CA ASN A 100 7.12 -4.79 10.40
C ASN A 100 6.57 -5.13 11.80
N ASP A 101 5.69 -6.13 11.92
CA ASP A 101 5.24 -6.68 13.20
C ASP A 101 6.40 -7.34 13.98
N ALA A 102 7.20 -8.19 13.33
CA ALA A 102 8.32 -8.89 13.97
C ALA A 102 9.44 -7.96 14.48
N ASN A 103 9.68 -6.84 13.81
CA ASN A 103 10.64 -5.83 14.25
C ASN A 103 10.14 -4.97 15.42
N GLN A 104 8.90 -5.12 15.87
CA GLN A 104 8.40 -4.49 17.10
C GLN A 104 8.52 -5.41 18.33
N ASP A 105 8.78 -6.70 18.13
CA ASP A 105 8.93 -7.70 19.21
C ASP A 105 10.39 -7.84 19.70
N LEU A 106 11.37 -7.49 18.85
CA LEU A 106 12.80 -7.59 19.15
C LEU A 106 13.38 -6.44 20.01
N ASP A 107 12.62 -5.39 20.29
CA ASP A 107 13.04 -4.26 21.16
C ASP A 107 12.71 -4.49 22.65
N GLN A 108 12.27 -5.69 23.06
CA GLN A 108 11.96 -6.02 24.46
C GLN A 108 12.77 -7.16 25.09
N VAL A 109 13.82 -7.68 24.44
CA VAL A 109 14.59 -8.83 24.95
C VAL A 109 16.08 -8.58 25.19
N GLU A 110 16.46 -7.40 25.69
CA GLU A 110 17.83 -7.16 26.20
C GLU A 110 17.85 -6.40 27.54
N ASN A 111 17.02 -6.80 28.51
CA ASN A 111 17.24 -6.42 29.92
C ASN A 111 17.01 -7.59 30.90
N GLU A 112 17.33 -8.82 30.51
CA GLU A 112 17.52 -9.91 31.48
C GLU A 112 18.87 -10.60 31.20
N GLY A 113 19.83 -10.39 32.10
CA GLY A 113 21.21 -10.89 31.98
C GLY A 113 22.20 -10.01 32.73
N ASP A 114 22.06 -9.80 34.05
CA ASP A 114 22.67 -10.65 35.13
C ASP A 114 24.14 -10.22 35.40
N PRO A 115 24.70 -10.21 36.64
CA PRO A 115 24.27 -10.80 37.92
C PRO A 115 24.06 -9.83 39.11
#